data_AF-A0A384JNA4-F1
#
_entry.id   AF-A0A384JNA4-F1
#
_cell.length_a   1.000
_cell.length_b   1.000
_cell.length_c   1.000
_cell.angle_alpha   90.00
_cell.angle_beta   90.00
_cell.angle_gamma   90.00
#
_symmetry.space_group_name_H-M   'P 1'
#
loop_
_entity.id
_entity.type
_entity.pdbx_description
1 polymer ?
#
loop_
_entity_poly.entity_id
_entity_poly.type
_entity_poly.pdbx_seq_one_letter_code
_entity_poly.pdbx_strand_id
1 'polypeptide(L)'
;MNPLSAQPYRLPTSRISIKVLAEGAANVIYQITLDPGSQDLAEVNKGHQELEFLSGKLLRLRKDVPTTAPTSDSHQQWLGYILPLFNPEQLVTQELVYIGHLNVIPGLNTDLRRFDNPGGTSTSNHLAPPKGKFYRSRAQSGTFLAKDDYGLLVTDMTPRKSAHETVVEFKPKWLSPSHEMPSKAIRCRTCALHARRIAFGEERKNTDLQSYLCPLKLTDDDPKLKFANYEASASHILHKPRESPAVQSLAKWIHENPLLKRLRDLQTEYDGKASLKPEKASHELCVAMTLRDCSLYIRMDRNFQVVEARLGDLDYKSARKYSSWRKKEQELVEEGWYCGDEKREWKQPIDECLLSRKI
;
A
#
# COMPACT_ATOMS: atom_id res chain seq x y z
N MET A 1 -0.18 -28.71 6.17
CA MET A 1 -0.37 -28.66 7.64
C MET A 1 -1.42 -27.59 7.90
N ASN A 2 -2.58 -27.95 8.47
CA ASN A 2 -3.57 -26.98 8.94
C ASN A 2 -2.91 -26.17 10.07
N PRO A 3 -2.76 -24.84 9.99
CA PRO A 3 -2.47 -24.09 11.19
C PRO A 3 -3.75 -24.14 12.02
N LEU A 4 -3.63 -24.73 13.20
CA LEU A 4 -4.63 -24.71 14.25
C LEU A 4 -5.26 -23.31 14.32
N SER A 5 -6.59 -23.30 14.35
CA SER A 5 -7.41 -22.19 14.80
C SER A 5 -7.03 -21.83 16.24
N ALA A 6 -5.89 -21.15 16.41
CA ALA A 6 -5.64 -20.38 17.62
C ALA A 6 -6.75 -19.34 17.68
N GLN A 7 -7.48 -19.30 18.80
CA GLN A 7 -8.45 -18.22 19.00
C GLN A 7 -7.71 -16.88 18.81
N PRO A 8 -8.32 -15.93 18.09
CA PRO A 8 -7.69 -14.63 17.88
C PRO A 8 -7.38 -13.99 19.24
N TYR A 9 -6.25 -13.30 19.33
CA TYR A 9 -5.91 -12.54 20.52
C TYR A 9 -7.05 -11.58 20.87
N ARG A 10 -7.25 -11.34 22.16
CA ARG A 10 -8.23 -10.39 22.65
C ARG A 10 -7.50 -9.14 23.10
N LEU A 11 -7.83 -7.99 22.51
CA LEU A 11 -7.21 -6.72 22.90
C LEU A 11 -7.63 -6.37 24.35
N PRO A 12 -6.74 -5.99 25.26
CA PRO A 12 -7.09 -5.81 26.67
C PRO A 12 -8.04 -4.62 26.91
N THR A 13 -8.91 -4.73 27.92
CA THR A 13 -9.91 -3.70 28.31
C THR A 13 -9.34 -2.50 29.03
N SER A 14 -8.18 -2.65 29.66
CA SER A 14 -7.51 -1.61 30.44
C SER A 14 -6.07 -1.48 29.98
N ARG A 15 -5.43 -0.35 30.34
CA ARG A 15 -4.01 -0.08 30.09
C ARG A 15 -3.64 0.03 28.60
N ILE A 16 -4.56 0.41 27.72
CA ILE A 16 -4.26 0.71 26.31
C ILE A 16 -4.76 2.09 25.89
N SER A 17 -3.94 2.78 25.12
CA SER A 17 -4.30 4.00 24.39
C SER A 17 -4.21 3.72 22.90
N ILE A 18 -5.28 4.09 22.16
CA ILE A 18 -5.40 3.91 20.71
C ILE A 18 -5.40 5.29 20.05
N LYS A 19 -4.40 5.59 19.24
CA LYS A 19 -4.23 6.91 18.59
C LYS A 19 -4.11 6.76 17.09
N VAL A 20 -4.82 7.60 16.32
CA VAL A 20 -4.70 7.58 14.85
C VAL A 20 -3.25 7.89 14.45
N LEU A 21 -2.71 7.03 13.60
CA LEU A 21 -1.37 7.17 13.03
C LEU A 21 -1.45 7.56 11.55
N ALA A 22 -2.26 6.84 10.77
CA ALA A 22 -2.38 7.04 9.34
C ALA A 22 -3.77 6.62 8.83
N GLU A 23 -4.14 7.09 7.65
CA GLU A 23 -5.40 6.73 7.01
C GLU A 23 -5.22 6.45 5.51
N GLY A 24 -5.82 5.35 5.06
CA GLY A 24 -5.98 5.00 3.65
C GLY A 24 -7.43 5.10 3.17
N ALA A 25 -7.68 4.69 1.93
CA ALA A 25 -9.04 4.73 1.36
C ALA A 25 -10.01 3.76 2.07
N ALA A 26 -9.52 2.60 2.48
CA ALA A 26 -10.32 1.50 3.02
C ALA A 26 -10.08 1.23 4.52
N ASN A 27 -9.04 1.80 5.12
CA ASN A 27 -8.63 1.47 6.48
C ASN A 27 -8.03 2.68 7.20
N VAL A 28 -8.08 2.66 8.52
CA VAL A 28 -7.36 3.59 9.40
C VAL A 28 -6.38 2.78 10.24
N ILE A 29 -5.15 3.28 10.37
CA ILE A 29 -4.08 2.69 11.15
C ILE A 29 -3.92 3.49 12.44
N TYR A 30 -3.86 2.78 13.55
CA TYR A 30 -3.73 3.31 14.89
C TYR A 30 -2.48 2.77 15.55
N GLN A 31 -1.80 3.63 16.29
CA GLN A 31 -0.82 3.22 17.28
C GLN A 31 -1.57 2.72 18.52
N ILE A 32 -1.17 1.55 19.03
CA ILE A 32 -1.58 1.06 20.35
C ILE A 32 -0.40 1.24 21.28
N THR A 33 -0.61 1.90 22.41
CA THR A 33 0.39 2.04 23.47
C THR A 33 -0.15 1.46 24.76
N LEU A 34 0.71 0.81 25.54
CA LEU A 34 0.37 0.44 26.91
C LEU A 34 0.48 1.68 27.80
N ASP A 35 -0.56 1.95 28.60
CA ASP A 35 -0.49 3.01 29.59
C ASP A 35 0.31 2.49 30.80
N PRO A 36 1.44 3.12 31.16
CA PRO A 36 2.27 2.68 32.29
C PRO A 36 1.64 2.94 33.67
N GLY A 37 0.41 3.47 33.71
CA GLY A 37 -0.28 3.92 34.92
C GLY A 37 -1.07 2.84 35.64
N SER A 38 -0.40 1.91 36.32
CA SER A 38 -0.86 1.27 37.56
C SER A 38 0.26 0.39 38.10
N GLN A 39 0.81 0.76 39.26
CA GLN A 39 1.97 0.15 39.90
C GLN A 39 1.70 -1.30 40.34
N ASP A 40 2.56 -2.23 39.91
CA ASP A 40 3.29 -3.16 40.77
C ASP A 40 4.38 -3.88 39.94
N LEU A 41 5.66 -3.86 40.35
CA LEU A 41 6.78 -4.38 39.53
C LEU A 41 6.66 -5.88 39.20
N ALA A 42 5.96 -6.65 40.03
CA ALA A 42 5.67 -8.07 39.80
C ALA A 42 4.50 -8.29 38.82
N GLU A 43 3.47 -7.44 38.85
CA GLU A 43 2.38 -7.45 37.85
C GLU A 43 2.83 -6.91 36.50
N VAL A 44 3.78 -5.97 36.49
CA VAL A 44 4.40 -5.43 35.28
C VAL A 44 5.10 -6.55 34.51
N ASN A 45 5.83 -7.46 35.17
CA ASN A 45 6.49 -8.58 34.48
C ASN A 45 5.51 -9.63 33.93
N LYS A 46 4.42 -9.94 34.64
CA LYS A 46 3.36 -10.83 34.12
C LYS A 46 2.54 -10.19 33.00
N GLY A 47 2.15 -8.92 33.16
CA GLY A 47 1.43 -8.15 32.14
C GLY A 47 2.27 -7.83 30.90
N HIS A 48 3.59 -7.69 31.03
CA HIS A 48 4.50 -7.57 29.89
C HIS A 48 4.57 -8.88 29.08
N GLN A 49 4.57 -10.05 29.72
CA GLN A 49 4.49 -11.33 29.01
C GLN A 49 3.14 -11.54 28.32
N GLU A 50 2.03 -11.14 28.97
CA GLU A 50 0.68 -11.28 28.39
C GLU A 50 0.41 -10.33 27.22
N LEU A 51 1.16 -9.23 27.08
CA LEU A 51 0.96 -8.21 26.05
C LEU A 51 2.12 -8.14 25.04
N GLU A 52 3.05 -9.09 25.07
CA GLU A 52 4.17 -9.18 24.15
C GLU A 52 3.70 -9.24 22.68
N PHE A 53 2.53 -9.82 22.42
CA PHE A 53 1.92 -9.89 21.09
C PHE A 53 1.58 -8.51 20.48
N LEU A 54 1.52 -7.45 21.29
CA LEU A 54 1.34 -6.06 20.83
C LEU A 54 2.67 -5.38 20.47
N SER A 55 3.80 -5.95 20.88
CA SER A 55 5.12 -5.39 20.62
C SER A 55 5.41 -5.34 19.12
N GLY A 56 5.79 -4.17 18.62
CA GLY A 56 6.05 -3.95 17.20
C GLY A 56 4.81 -4.11 16.31
N LYS A 57 3.60 -3.88 16.85
CA LYS A 57 2.34 -3.94 16.10
C LYS A 57 1.61 -2.60 16.08
N LEU A 58 0.83 -2.41 15.02
CA LEU A 58 -0.16 -1.34 14.88
C LEU A 58 -1.55 -1.96 14.74
N LEU A 59 -2.59 -1.23 15.15
CA LEU A 59 -3.98 -1.64 14.95
C LEU A 59 -4.52 -1.08 13.65
N ARG A 60 -5.01 -1.94 12.79
CA ARG A 60 -5.67 -1.59 11.53
C ARG A 60 -7.15 -1.89 11.63
N LEU A 61 -7.97 -0.84 11.44
CA LEU A 61 -9.43 -0.94 11.46
C LEU A 61 -10.02 -0.56 10.11
N ARG A 62 -11.04 -1.29 9.72
CA ARG A 62 -11.71 -1.16 8.43
C ARG A 62 -12.65 0.04 8.39
N LYS A 63 -12.63 0.78 7.28
CA LYS A 63 -13.64 1.80 6.96
C LYS A 63 -14.90 1.17 6.38
N ASP A 64 -16.04 1.82 6.61
CA ASP A 64 -17.32 1.46 6.05
C ASP A 64 -17.45 1.93 4.61
N VAL A 65 -16.88 1.14 3.70
CA VAL A 65 -16.96 1.39 2.25
C VAL A 65 -17.56 0.16 1.54
N PRO A 66 -18.35 0.32 0.47
CA PRO A 66 -19.06 -0.80 -0.17
C PRO A 66 -18.18 -1.92 -0.73
N THR A 67 -16.88 -1.65 -0.90
CA THR A 67 -15.94 -2.57 -1.57
C THR A 67 -15.05 -3.35 -0.60
N THR A 68 -15.16 -3.13 0.71
CA THR A 68 -14.45 -3.91 1.72
C THR A 68 -15.35 -5.03 2.24
N ALA A 69 -14.76 -6.17 2.61
CA ALA A 69 -15.42 -7.26 3.34
C ALA A 69 -15.24 -7.07 4.85
N PRO A 70 -15.99 -7.78 5.73
CA PRO A 70 -15.68 -7.85 7.16
C PRO A 70 -14.21 -8.24 7.42
N THR A 71 -13.65 -7.78 8.52
CA THR A 71 -12.21 -7.92 8.82
C THR A 71 -11.80 -9.38 8.92
N SER A 72 -12.61 -10.23 9.56
CA SER A 72 -12.40 -11.68 9.66
C SER A 72 -12.32 -12.34 8.28
N ASP A 73 -13.25 -12.01 7.39
CA ASP A 73 -13.35 -12.62 6.06
C ASP A 73 -12.14 -12.22 5.20
N SER A 74 -11.79 -10.93 5.23
CA SER A 74 -10.61 -10.40 4.53
C SER A 74 -9.32 -11.04 5.05
N HIS A 75 -9.22 -11.30 6.36
CA HIS A 75 -8.07 -11.97 6.95
C HIS A 75 -7.98 -13.43 6.52
N GLN A 76 -9.09 -14.17 6.55
CA GLN A 76 -9.14 -15.56 6.10
C GLN A 76 -8.73 -15.69 4.62
N GLN A 77 -9.19 -14.78 3.76
CA GLN A 77 -8.78 -14.74 2.36
C GLN A 77 -7.29 -14.44 2.21
N TRP A 78 -6.73 -13.54 3.01
CA TRP A 78 -5.30 -13.27 3.01
C TRP A 78 -4.48 -14.49 3.44
N LEU A 79 -4.89 -15.18 4.51
CA LEU A 79 -4.25 -16.42 4.98
C LEU A 79 -4.28 -17.51 3.90
N GLY A 80 -5.41 -17.67 3.21
CA GLY A 80 -5.58 -18.71 2.20
C GLY A 80 -4.87 -18.41 0.87
N TYR A 81 -4.85 -17.13 0.46
CA TYR A 81 -4.51 -16.78 -0.93
C TYR A 81 -3.25 -15.91 -1.08
N ILE A 82 -2.84 -15.18 -0.05
CA ILE A 82 -1.75 -14.20 -0.16
C ILE A 82 -0.54 -14.59 0.68
N LEU A 83 -0.75 -14.92 1.97
CA LEU A 83 0.31 -15.34 2.87
C LEU A 83 1.18 -16.46 2.29
N PRO A 84 0.64 -17.51 1.63
CA PRO A 84 1.46 -18.60 1.09
C PRO A 84 2.36 -18.21 -0.09
N LEU A 85 2.17 -17.02 -0.67
CA LEU A 85 2.92 -16.60 -1.87
C LEU A 85 4.31 -16.04 -1.54
N PHE A 86 4.54 -15.64 -0.29
CA PHE A 86 5.74 -14.97 0.19
C PHE A 86 6.20 -15.53 1.52
N ASN A 87 7.48 -15.31 1.86
CA ASN A 87 7.96 -15.59 3.21
C ASN A 87 7.37 -14.55 4.19
N PRO A 88 7.07 -14.91 5.45
CA PRO A 88 6.51 -13.98 6.43
C PRO A 88 7.31 -12.70 6.63
N GLU A 89 8.65 -12.76 6.52
CA GLU A 89 9.56 -11.62 6.68
C GLU A 89 9.45 -10.62 5.53
N GLN A 90 8.90 -11.04 4.39
CA GLN A 90 8.66 -10.20 3.21
C GLN A 90 7.30 -9.48 3.27
N LEU A 91 6.47 -9.78 4.27
CA LEU A 91 5.12 -9.25 4.42
C LEU A 91 5.02 -8.38 5.66
N VAL A 92 4.24 -7.31 5.56
CA VAL A 92 3.59 -6.71 6.73
C VAL A 92 2.58 -7.74 7.20
N THR A 93 2.97 -8.57 8.17
CA THR A 93 2.12 -9.64 8.66
C THR A 93 0.92 -9.06 9.36
N GLN A 94 -0.22 -9.75 9.24
CA GLN A 94 -1.47 -9.34 9.85
C GLN A 94 -2.06 -10.49 10.67
N GLU A 95 -2.48 -10.15 11.88
CA GLU A 95 -3.04 -11.09 12.85
C GLU A 95 -4.41 -10.58 13.29
N LEU A 96 -5.40 -11.48 13.31
CA LEU A 96 -6.75 -11.12 13.72
C LEU A 96 -6.80 -10.89 15.23
N VAL A 97 -7.40 -9.78 15.64
CA VAL A 97 -7.59 -9.44 17.05
C VAL A 97 -9.06 -9.14 17.33
N TYR A 98 -9.61 -9.71 18.39
CA TYR A 98 -10.97 -9.45 18.83
C TYR A 98 -11.04 -8.15 19.64
N ILE A 99 -11.88 -7.22 19.18
CA ILE A 99 -12.08 -5.89 19.76
C ILE A 99 -13.53 -5.60 20.16
N GLY A 100 -14.50 -6.46 19.77
CA GLY A 100 -15.93 -6.19 19.97
C GLY A 100 -16.32 -5.89 21.40
N HIS A 101 -15.68 -6.56 22.36
CA HIS A 101 -15.90 -6.33 23.79
C HIS A 101 -15.43 -4.96 24.31
N LEU A 102 -14.58 -4.23 23.58
CA LEU A 102 -14.11 -2.90 23.97
C LEU A 102 -15.09 -1.79 23.59
N ASN A 103 -15.97 -2.05 22.60
CA ASN A 103 -16.86 -1.05 22.02
C ASN A 103 -16.13 0.26 21.65
N VAL A 104 -14.92 0.17 21.10
CA VAL A 104 -14.05 1.32 20.77
C VAL A 104 -14.48 2.06 19.51
N ILE A 105 -15.16 1.39 18.57
CA ILE A 105 -15.49 1.93 17.25
C ILE A 105 -16.27 3.27 17.32
N PRO A 106 -17.33 3.42 18.14
CA PRO A 106 -18.04 4.70 18.26
C PRO A 106 -17.16 5.85 18.76
N GLY A 107 -16.27 5.59 19.71
CA GLY A 107 -15.32 6.57 20.24
C GLY A 107 -14.33 7.00 19.16
N LEU A 108 -13.70 6.04 18.47
CA LEU A 108 -12.77 6.33 17.38
C LEU A 108 -13.43 7.07 16.21
N ASN A 109 -14.69 6.75 15.90
CA ASN A 109 -15.47 7.49 14.89
C ASN A 109 -15.79 8.93 15.33
N THR A 110 -15.98 9.17 16.63
CA THR A 110 -16.12 10.53 17.16
C THR A 110 -14.85 11.33 16.94
N ASP A 111 -13.68 10.73 17.16
CA ASP A 111 -12.40 11.37 16.89
C ASP A 111 -12.18 11.63 15.39
N LEU A 112 -12.50 10.67 14.52
CA LEU A 112 -12.44 10.88 13.06
C LEU A 112 -13.31 12.05 12.58
N ARG A 113 -14.49 12.26 13.18
CA ARG A 113 -15.35 13.42 12.87
C ARG A 113 -14.72 14.74 13.31
N ARG A 114 -13.99 14.76 14.43
CA ARG A 114 -13.23 15.95 14.88
C ARG A 114 -12.13 16.30 13.88
N PHE A 115 -11.51 15.30 13.26
CA PHE A 115 -10.47 15.52 12.24
C PHE A 115 -11.01 15.94 10.87
N ASP A 116 -12.30 15.72 10.58
CA ASP A 116 -12.96 16.23 9.35
C ASP A 116 -13.24 17.74 9.43
N ASN A 117 -13.54 18.26 10.62
CA ASN A 117 -13.90 19.65 10.85
C ASN A 117 -12.97 20.30 11.89
N PRO A 118 -11.75 20.68 11.50
CA PRO A 118 -10.80 21.25 12.43
C PRO A 118 -11.12 22.68 12.90
N GLY A 119 -12.19 23.29 12.35
CA GLY A 119 -12.64 24.62 12.72
C GLY A 119 -14.14 24.80 12.53
N GLY A 120 -14.92 24.55 13.58
CA GLY A 120 -15.99 25.51 13.88
C GLY A 120 -15.29 26.86 14.02
N THR A 121 -15.58 27.79 13.10
CA THR A 121 -14.92 29.10 12.86
C THR A 121 -13.55 29.08 12.19
N SER A 122 -13.51 28.91 10.86
CA SER A 122 -12.72 29.82 10.00
C SER A 122 -12.90 29.51 8.53
N THR A 123 -13.51 30.47 7.83
CA THR A 123 -13.54 30.60 6.38
C THR A 123 -12.16 31.01 5.88
N SER A 124 -11.26 30.05 5.65
CA SER A 124 -10.06 30.31 4.84
C SER A 124 -9.50 29.01 4.28
N ASN A 125 -9.58 28.89 2.97
CA ASN A 125 -8.93 27.83 2.20
C ASN A 125 -7.40 28.03 2.26
N HIS A 126 -6.65 26.92 2.30
CA HIS A 126 -5.22 26.81 1.96
C HIS A 126 -4.13 27.02 3.02
N LEU A 127 -4.37 26.78 4.31
CA LEU A 127 -3.25 26.62 5.25
C LEU A 127 -3.03 25.15 5.60
N ALA A 128 -1.82 24.67 5.30
CA ALA A 128 -1.34 23.38 5.76
C ALA A 128 -1.56 23.27 7.27
N PRO A 129 -2.02 22.10 7.75
CA PRO A 129 -2.30 21.95 9.16
C PRO A 129 -1.07 22.23 10.05
N PRO A 130 -1.25 22.81 11.25
CA PRO A 130 -0.15 23.01 12.17
C PRO A 130 0.59 21.70 12.47
N LYS A 131 1.93 21.76 12.50
CA LYS A 131 2.82 20.60 12.70
C LYS A 131 2.38 19.79 13.92
N GLY A 132 2.17 18.48 13.73
CA GLY A 132 1.89 17.53 14.81
C GLY A 132 0.41 17.21 15.08
N LYS A 133 -0.54 17.76 14.32
CA LYS A 133 -1.96 17.38 14.41
C LYS A 133 -2.38 16.56 13.18
N PHE A 134 -3.12 15.47 13.41
CA PHE A 134 -3.70 14.65 12.35
C PHE A 134 -4.94 15.34 11.77
N TYR A 135 -5.02 15.43 10.44
CA TYR A 135 -6.20 15.95 9.73
C TYR A 135 -6.50 15.06 8.54
N ARG A 136 -7.79 14.93 8.22
CA ARG A 136 -8.24 14.05 7.15
C ARG A 136 -8.22 14.82 5.83
N SER A 137 -7.67 14.17 4.81
CA SER A 137 -7.75 14.74 3.46
C SER A 137 -9.20 14.80 3.00
N ARG A 138 -9.53 15.76 2.13
CA ARG A 138 -10.88 15.88 1.55
C ARG A 138 -11.38 14.58 0.91
N ALA A 139 -10.47 13.77 0.36
CA ALA A 139 -10.78 12.49 -0.26
C ALA A 139 -11.11 11.37 0.75
N GLN A 140 -10.74 11.55 2.02
CA GLN A 140 -10.94 10.58 3.10
C GLN A 140 -12.09 10.99 4.04
N SER A 141 -12.39 12.29 4.11
CA SER A 141 -13.47 12.85 4.94
C SER A 141 -14.85 12.30 4.60
N GLY A 142 -15.71 12.21 5.62
CA GLY A 142 -17.08 11.72 5.48
C GLY A 142 -17.23 10.20 5.42
N THR A 143 -16.13 9.44 5.40
CA THR A 143 -16.14 7.97 5.57
C THR A 143 -15.64 7.61 6.96
N PHE A 144 -16.21 6.61 7.64
CA PHE A 144 -15.84 6.28 9.03
C PHE A 144 -15.55 4.79 9.19
N LEU A 145 -15.15 4.34 10.38
CA LEU A 145 -14.97 2.92 10.68
C LEU A 145 -16.30 2.17 10.59
N ALA A 146 -16.24 0.96 10.03
CA ALA A 146 -17.37 0.04 10.03
C ALA A 146 -17.61 -0.55 11.43
N LYS A 147 -18.85 -0.95 11.71
CA LYS A 147 -19.13 -1.82 12.86
C LYS A 147 -18.53 -3.20 12.57
N ASP A 148 -17.48 -3.53 13.30
CA ASP A 148 -16.76 -4.80 13.18
C ASP A 148 -16.27 -5.22 14.58
N ASP A 149 -16.36 -6.51 14.87
CA ASP A 149 -15.92 -7.08 16.14
C ASP A 149 -14.43 -7.40 16.14
N TYR A 150 -13.79 -7.32 14.96
CA TYR A 150 -12.38 -7.63 14.77
C TYR A 150 -11.60 -6.44 14.19
N GLY A 151 -10.33 -6.38 14.57
CA GLY A 151 -9.30 -5.58 13.92
C GLY A 151 -8.16 -6.46 13.44
N LEU A 152 -7.14 -5.83 12.86
CA LEU A 152 -5.88 -6.50 12.52
C LEU A 152 -4.72 -5.86 13.27
N LEU A 153 -3.90 -6.68 13.93
CA LEU A 153 -2.57 -6.28 14.36
C LEU A 153 -1.62 -6.48 13.19
N VAL A 154 -1.03 -5.38 12.72
CA VAL A 154 -0.10 -5.38 11.58
C VAL A 154 1.32 -5.07 12.02
N THR A 155 2.33 -5.62 11.34
CA THR A 155 3.74 -5.27 11.64
C THR A 155 3.95 -3.75 11.58
N ASP A 156 4.55 -3.18 12.63
CA ASP A 156 4.90 -1.77 12.68
C ASP A 156 6.10 -1.47 11.78
N MET A 157 5.83 -0.86 10.63
CA MET A 157 6.83 -0.38 9.67
C MET A 157 7.16 1.10 9.84
N THR A 158 6.76 1.76 10.94
CA THR A 158 7.15 3.15 11.22
C THR A 158 8.65 3.28 11.49
N PRO A 159 9.25 4.48 11.30
CA PRO A 159 10.66 4.70 11.59
C PRO A 159 10.95 4.61 13.09
N ARG A 160 11.94 3.80 13.49
CA ARG A 160 12.38 3.74 14.89
C ARG A 160 13.32 4.89 15.19
N LYS A 161 12.80 5.88 15.92
CA LYS A 161 13.55 7.09 16.28
C LYS A 161 14.86 6.80 17.02
N SER A 162 14.87 5.80 17.91
CA SER A 162 16.06 5.40 18.67
C SER A 162 17.20 4.88 17.80
N ALA A 163 16.89 4.33 16.62
CA ALA A 163 17.86 3.82 15.67
C ALA A 163 18.18 4.81 14.54
N HIS A 164 17.62 6.03 14.58
CA HIS A 164 17.72 7.03 13.51
C HIS A 164 17.34 6.50 12.13
N GLU A 165 16.34 5.61 12.09
CA GLU A 165 15.87 5.00 10.87
C GLU A 165 14.94 5.93 10.09
N THR A 166 14.95 5.78 8.77
CA THR A 166 13.98 6.39 7.86
C THR A 166 13.14 5.31 7.21
N VAL A 167 11.92 5.66 6.81
CA VAL A 167 11.02 4.74 6.12
C VAL A 167 10.58 5.38 4.83
N VAL A 168 10.56 4.55 3.79
CA VAL A 168 10.10 4.88 2.46
C VAL A 168 8.95 3.95 2.15
N GLU A 169 7.85 4.53 1.70
CA GLU A 169 6.67 3.79 1.23
C GLU A 169 6.42 4.16 -0.22
N PHE A 170 6.29 3.15 -1.09
CA PHE A 170 5.82 3.37 -2.46
C PHE A 170 5.00 2.18 -2.95
N LYS A 171 4.20 2.38 -4.00
CA LYS A 171 3.45 1.30 -4.65
C LYS A 171 4.20 0.84 -5.90
N PRO A 172 4.71 -0.41 -5.96
CA PRO A 172 5.42 -0.91 -7.14
C PRO A 172 4.54 -0.99 -8.40
N LYS A 173 3.21 -1.09 -8.25
CA LYS A 173 2.24 -1.23 -9.34
C LYS A 173 2.46 -2.53 -10.15
N TRP A 174 2.29 -2.44 -11.47
CA TRP A 174 2.33 -3.54 -12.42
C TRP A 174 3.77 -3.71 -12.92
N LEU A 175 4.50 -4.64 -12.31
CA LEU A 175 5.89 -4.95 -12.63
C LEU A 175 6.03 -5.81 -13.90
N SER A 176 4.92 -6.33 -14.42
CA SER A 176 4.81 -6.97 -15.72
C SER A 176 3.87 -6.17 -16.64
N PRO A 177 4.04 -6.26 -17.98
CA PRO A 177 3.08 -5.69 -18.91
C PRO A 177 1.67 -6.30 -18.75
N SER A 178 0.63 -5.53 -19.07
CA SER A 178 -0.75 -6.05 -19.04
C SER A 178 -0.94 -7.15 -20.08
N HIS A 179 -1.68 -8.20 -19.74
CA HIS A 179 -2.05 -9.26 -20.68
C HIS A 179 -2.95 -8.75 -21.83
N GLU A 180 -3.76 -7.70 -21.59
CA GLU A 180 -4.66 -7.13 -22.59
C GLU A 180 -3.99 -6.00 -23.41
N MET A 181 -2.69 -5.75 -23.19
CA MET A 181 -1.90 -4.76 -23.90
C MET A 181 -1.78 -5.10 -25.40
N PRO A 182 -1.95 -4.13 -26.32
CA PRO A 182 -1.70 -4.33 -27.74
C PRO A 182 -0.23 -4.67 -28.06
N SER A 183 0.02 -5.45 -29.11
CA SER A 183 1.39 -5.88 -29.51
C SER A 183 2.34 -4.71 -29.84
N LYS A 184 1.81 -3.59 -30.34
CA LYS A 184 2.55 -2.36 -30.65
C LYS A 184 2.63 -1.37 -29.47
N ALA A 185 2.34 -1.82 -28.24
CA ALA A 185 2.36 -0.93 -27.09
C ALA A 185 3.78 -0.41 -26.79
N ILE A 186 3.86 0.88 -26.49
CA ILE A 186 5.07 1.62 -26.12
C ILE A 186 5.02 2.13 -24.68
N ARG A 187 3.85 2.05 -24.04
CA ARG A 187 3.64 2.34 -22.62
C ARG A 187 3.19 1.07 -21.90
N CYS A 188 3.69 0.81 -20.70
CA CYS A 188 3.08 -0.19 -19.82
C CYS A 188 1.76 0.38 -19.25
N ARG A 189 0.94 -0.45 -18.59
CA ARG A 189 -0.36 -0.02 -18.06
C ARG A 189 -0.29 1.20 -17.15
N THR A 190 0.69 1.25 -16.26
CA THR A 190 0.88 2.37 -15.33
C THR A 190 1.22 3.66 -16.07
N CYS A 191 2.10 3.58 -17.07
CA CYS A 191 2.47 4.71 -17.92
C CYS A 191 1.29 5.19 -18.79
N ALA A 192 0.53 4.26 -19.37
CA ALA A 192 -0.67 4.57 -20.15
C ALA A 192 -1.75 5.26 -19.29
N LEU A 193 -1.99 4.76 -18.08
CA LEU A 193 -2.92 5.35 -17.14
C LEU A 193 -2.47 6.74 -16.66
N HIS A 194 -1.17 6.93 -16.46
CA HIS A 194 -0.63 8.23 -16.10
C HIS A 194 -0.81 9.25 -17.23
N ALA A 195 -0.43 8.88 -18.47
CA ALA A 195 -0.66 9.72 -19.66
C ALA A 195 -2.13 10.14 -19.79
N ARG A 196 -3.07 9.19 -19.62
CA ARG A 196 -4.51 9.49 -19.62
C ARG A 196 -4.90 10.51 -18.56
N ARG A 197 -4.40 10.36 -17.33
CA ARG A 197 -4.74 11.27 -16.22
C ARG A 197 -4.22 12.69 -16.45
N ILE A 198 -3.01 12.84 -17.00
CA ILE A 198 -2.48 14.15 -17.40
C ILE A 198 -3.43 14.81 -18.39
N ALA A 199 -3.77 14.09 -19.47
CA ALA A 199 -4.58 14.65 -20.55
C ALA A 199 -5.98 15.12 -20.08
N PHE A 200 -6.58 14.43 -19.11
CA PHE A 200 -7.89 14.78 -18.56
C PHE A 200 -7.83 15.70 -17.33
N GLY A 201 -6.64 16.14 -16.89
CA GLY A 201 -6.49 16.94 -15.68
C GLY A 201 -6.98 16.23 -14.42
N GLU A 202 -7.02 14.89 -14.43
CA GLU A 202 -7.41 14.04 -13.28
C GLU A 202 -6.29 13.92 -12.23
N GLU A 203 -5.24 14.73 -12.36
CA GLU A 203 -4.10 14.73 -11.47
C GLU A 203 -4.48 15.24 -10.08
N ARG A 204 -3.97 14.56 -9.06
CA ARG A 204 -4.11 15.04 -7.69
C ARG A 204 -3.09 16.16 -7.51
N LYS A 205 -3.57 17.39 -7.33
CA LYS A 205 -2.78 18.63 -7.09
C LYS A 205 -1.81 18.60 -5.89
N ASN A 206 -1.64 17.45 -5.21
CA ASN A 206 -0.82 17.25 -4.02
C ASN A 206 0.19 16.09 -4.14
N THR A 207 0.38 15.52 -5.34
CA THR A 207 1.54 14.68 -5.65
C THR A 207 2.39 15.49 -6.59
N ASP A 208 3.61 15.85 -6.19
CA ASP A 208 4.52 16.67 -6.98
C ASP A 208 4.53 16.23 -8.45
N LEU A 209 4.27 17.22 -9.32
CA LEU A 209 3.95 17.18 -10.74
C LEU A 209 5.02 16.54 -11.66
N GLN A 210 5.97 15.75 -11.16
CA GLN A 210 7.20 15.45 -11.91
C GLN A 210 7.73 14.03 -11.83
N SER A 211 7.05 13.09 -11.20
CA SER A 211 7.59 11.74 -11.23
C SER A 211 6.44 10.73 -11.15
N TYR A 212 6.07 10.17 -12.29
CA TYR A 212 5.50 8.82 -12.32
C TYR A 212 6.64 7.84 -12.61
N LEU A 213 6.70 6.73 -11.87
CA LEU A 213 7.73 5.72 -12.09
C LEU A 213 7.17 4.69 -13.06
N CYS A 214 7.85 4.44 -14.17
CA CYS A 214 7.59 3.24 -14.97
C CYS A 214 7.94 2.00 -14.14
N PRO A 215 6.97 1.18 -13.71
CA PRO A 215 7.22 0.06 -12.82
C PRO A 215 8.20 -0.98 -13.38
N LEU A 216 8.17 -1.18 -14.70
CA LEU A 216 9.03 -2.17 -15.36
C LEU A 216 10.53 -1.88 -15.14
N LYS A 217 10.90 -0.62 -14.87
CA LYS A 217 12.29 -0.23 -14.55
C LYS A 217 12.78 -0.84 -13.23
N LEU A 218 11.88 -1.19 -12.31
CA LEU A 218 12.23 -1.82 -11.03
C LEU A 218 12.66 -3.29 -11.17
N THR A 219 12.35 -3.90 -12.30
CA THR A 219 12.65 -5.31 -12.59
C THR A 219 13.24 -5.49 -13.98
N ASP A 220 13.90 -4.44 -14.48
CA ASP A 220 14.59 -4.47 -15.77
C ASP A 220 15.75 -5.46 -15.69
N ASP A 221 15.87 -6.34 -16.68
CA ASP A 221 16.89 -7.38 -16.75
C ASP A 221 17.96 -7.07 -17.81
N ASP A 222 17.90 -5.91 -18.49
CA ASP A 222 18.92 -5.49 -19.47
C ASP A 222 20.32 -5.44 -18.84
N PRO A 223 21.32 -6.17 -19.39
CA PRO A 223 22.62 -6.31 -18.75
C PRO A 223 23.41 -4.99 -18.64
N LYS A 224 23.15 -4.01 -19.51
CA LYS A 224 23.88 -2.74 -19.57
C LYS A 224 23.09 -1.60 -18.93
N LEU A 225 21.77 -1.59 -19.09
CA LEU A 225 20.93 -0.46 -18.70
C LEU A 225 20.24 -0.65 -17.35
N LYS A 226 20.11 -1.89 -16.83
CA LYS A 226 19.31 -2.15 -15.62
C LYS A 226 19.71 -1.30 -14.43
N PHE A 227 21.02 -1.12 -14.19
CA PHE A 227 21.46 -0.38 -12.99
C PHE A 227 21.08 1.10 -13.07
N ALA A 228 21.26 1.73 -14.23
CA ALA A 228 20.79 3.10 -14.46
C ALA A 228 19.27 3.26 -14.27
N ASN A 229 18.48 2.20 -14.51
CA ASN A 229 17.05 2.20 -14.22
C ASN A 229 16.73 2.04 -12.75
N TYR A 230 17.49 1.22 -12.03
CA TYR A 230 17.35 1.10 -10.59
C TYR A 230 17.73 2.41 -9.90
N GLU A 231 18.80 3.09 -10.35
CA GLU A 231 19.17 4.42 -9.87
C GLU A 231 18.08 5.46 -10.15
N ALA A 232 17.55 5.49 -11.38
CA ALA A 232 16.44 6.38 -11.72
C ALA A 232 15.20 6.11 -10.87
N SER A 233 14.88 4.83 -10.63
CA SER A 233 13.74 4.41 -9.81
C SER A 233 13.94 4.77 -8.34
N ALA A 234 15.13 4.53 -7.79
CA ALA A 234 15.48 4.88 -6.42
C ALA A 234 15.52 6.39 -6.20
N SER A 235 16.07 7.15 -7.16
CA SER A 235 16.08 8.62 -7.17
C SER A 235 14.66 9.18 -7.10
N HIS A 236 13.77 8.64 -7.92
CA HIS A 236 12.35 8.96 -7.92
C HIS A 236 11.70 8.64 -6.56
N ILE A 237 11.87 7.40 -6.08
CA ILE A 237 11.23 6.92 -4.85
C ILE A 237 11.66 7.77 -3.65
N LEU A 238 12.95 8.11 -3.56
CA LEU A 238 13.51 8.89 -2.46
C LEU A 238 13.38 10.40 -2.63
N HIS A 239 12.96 10.87 -3.80
CA HIS A 239 12.99 12.30 -4.19
C HIS A 239 14.37 12.93 -3.95
N LYS A 240 15.43 12.24 -4.42
CA LYS A 240 16.83 12.62 -4.22
C LYS A 240 17.65 12.47 -5.52
N PRO A 241 18.74 13.24 -5.70
CA PRO A 241 19.66 13.06 -6.82
C PRO A 241 20.24 11.64 -6.91
N ARG A 242 20.53 11.19 -8.13
CA ARG A 242 21.01 9.81 -8.40
C ARG A 242 22.33 9.51 -7.68
N GLU A 243 23.17 10.52 -7.52
CA GLU A 243 24.49 10.45 -6.93
C GLU A 243 24.44 10.36 -5.40
N SER A 244 23.26 10.55 -4.79
CA SER A 244 23.16 10.51 -3.33
C SER A 244 23.40 9.09 -2.78
N PRO A 245 24.10 8.95 -1.64
CA PRO A 245 24.40 7.63 -1.05
C PRO A 245 23.14 6.78 -0.78
N ALA A 246 22.03 7.43 -0.43
CA ALA A 246 20.75 6.75 -0.20
C ALA A 246 20.17 6.16 -1.49
N VAL A 247 20.25 6.89 -2.61
CA VAL A 247 19.79 6.39 -3.91
C VAL A 247 20.64 5.23 -4.38
N GLN A 248 21.96 5.34 -4.26
CA GLN A 248 22.89 4.26 -4.60
C GLN A 248 22.63 2.99 -3.78
N SER A 249 22.42 3.16 -2.46
CA SER A 249 22.11 2.04 -1.56
C SER A 249 20.77 1.38 -1.90
N LEU A 250 19.73 2.16 -2.19
CA LEU A 250 18.43 1.63 -2.58
C LEU A 250 18.47 0.98 -3.98
N ALA A 251 19.17 1.56 -4.95
CA ALA A 251 19.33 0.99 -6.28
C ALA A 251 20.05 -0.37 -6.22
N LYS A 252 21.11 -0.47 -5.42
CA LYS A 252 21.80 -1.73 -5.13
C LYS A 252 20.86 -2.75 -4.49
N TRP A 253 20.07 -2.34 -3.49
CA TRP A 253 19.08 -3.23 -2.87
C TRP A 253 18.02 -3.72 -3.87
N ILE A 254 17.48 -2.83 -4.72
CA ILE A 254 16.52 -3.20 -5.79
C ILE A 254 17.14 -4.24 -6.73
N HIS A 255 18.43 -4.09 -7.07
CA HIS A 255 19.14 -5.01 -7.94
C HIS A 255 19.30 -6.42 -7.31
N GLU A 256 19.76 -6.47 -6.07
CA GLU A 256 20.20 -7.67 -5.36
C GLU A 256 19.05 -8.42 -4.67
N ASN A 257 18.04 -7.71 -4.18
CA ASN A 257 16.95 -8.31 -3.42
C ASN A 257 15.90 -8.94 -4.35
N PRO A 258 15.50 -10.21 -4.12
CA PRO A 258 14.58 -10.90 -5.03
C PRO A 258 13.11 -10.50 -4.85
N LEU A 259 12.74 -9.69 -3.85
CA LEU A 259 11.34 -9.43 -3.50
C LEU A 259 10.52 -8.83 -4.66
N LEU A 260 11.06 -7.82 -5.36
CA LEU A 260 10.36 -7.20 -6.49
C LEU A 260 10.28 -8.13 -7.70
N LYS A 261 11.31 -8.95 -7.94
CA LYS A 261 11.29 -9.98 -8.99
C LYS A 261 10.26 -11.07 -8.68
N ARG A 262 10.20 -11.54 -7.42
CA ARG A 262 9.18 -12.47 -6.95
C ARG A 262 7.77 -11.91 -7.12
N LEU A 263 7.55 -10.63 -6.77
CA LEU A 263 6.27 -9.96 -6.98
C LEU A 263 5.90 -9.90 -8.47
N ARG A 264 6.84 -9.54 -9.35
CA ARG A 264 6.65 -9.56 -10.81
C ARG A 264 6.28 -10.95 -11.33
N ASP A 265 6.99 -11.98 -10.88
CA ASP A 265 6.79 -13.34 -11.35
C ASP A 265 5.39 -13.84 -10.94
N LEU A 266 4.96 -13.55 -9.71
CA LEU A 266 3.60 -13.83 -9.25
C LEU A 266 2.56 -13.03 -10.03
N GLN A 267 2.78 -11.73 -10.28
CA GLN A 267 1.89 -10.93 -11.12
C GLN A 267 1.75 -11.56 -12.51
N THR A 268 2.86 -11.99 -13.13
CA THR A 268 2.86 -12.63 -14.45
C THR A 268 2.13 -13.98 -14.45
N GLU A 269 2.37 -14.81 -13.43
CA GLU A 269 1.75 -16.13 -13.30
C GLU A 269 0.23 -16.03 -13.18
N TYR A 270 -0.25 -15.17 -12.27
CA TYR A 270 -1.69 -14.98 -12.07
C TYR A 270 -2.33 -14.27 -13.25
N ASP A 271 -1.61 -13.41 -13.97
CA ASP A 271 -2.08 -12.74 -15.19
C ASP A 271 -2.27 -13.71 -16.35
N GLY A 272 -1.35 -14.65 -16.55
CA GLY A 272 -1.51 -15.71 -17.56
C GLY A 272 -2.75 -16.58 -17.34
N LYS A 273 -3.25 -16.63 -16.09
CA LYS A 273 -4.47 -17.35 -15.70
C LYS A 273 -5.70 -16.43 -15.61
N ALA A 274 -5.52 -15.12 -15.73
CA ALA A 274 -6.54 -14.12 -15.47
C ALA A 274 -6.78 -13.23 -16.69
N SER A 275 -7.87 -13.49 -17.41
CA SER A 275 -8.31 -12.58 -18.48
C SER A 275 -9.38 -11.61 -17.98
N LEU A 276 -9.36 -10.39 -18.52
CA LEU A 276 -10.44 -9.41 -18.34
C LEU A 276 -11.58 -9.60 -19.35
N LYS A 277 -11.52 -10.60 -20.25
CA LYS A 277 -12.56 -10.90 -21.26
C LYS A 277 -13.84 -11.56 -20.73
N PRO A 278 -13.81 -12.52 -19.77
CA PRO A 278 -15.01 -13.20 -19.26
C PRO A 278 -16.03 -12.23 -18.64
N GLU A 279 -17.25 -12.67 -18.30
CA GLU A 279 -18.27 -11.78 -17.71
C GLU A 279 -18.05 -11.49 -16.21
N LYS A 280 -17.20 -12.28 -15.54
CA LYS A 280 -16.94 -12.18 -14.09
C LYS A 280 -15.45 -12.36 -13.80
N ALA A 281 -14.99 -11.78 -12.69
CA ALA A 281 -13.61 -11.99 -12.24
C ALA A 281 -13.39 -13.42 -11.74
N SER A 282 -12.32 -14.06 -12.22
CA SER A 282 -11.80 -15.29 -11.63
C SER A 282 -11.10 -15.01 -10.30
N HIS A 283 -10.86 -16.07 -9.53
CA HIS A 283 -10.07 -16.00 -8.31
C HIS A 283 -8.66 -15.44 -8.60
N GLU A 284 -8.03 -15.93 -9.67
CA GLU A 284 -6.69 -15.56 -10.09
C GLU A 284 -6.60 -14.08 -10.44
N LEU A 285 -7.62 -13.52 -11.09
CA LEU A 285 -7.69 -12.09 -11.38
C LEU A 285 -7.74 -11.26 -10.10
N CYS A 286 -8.49 -11.70 -9.10
CA CYS A 286 -8.56 -11.02 -7.82
C CYS A 286 -7.21 -11.04 -7.09
N VAL A 287 -6.49 -12.17 -7.11
CA VAL A 287 -5.12 -12.26 -6.57
C VAL A 287 -4.18 -11.33 -7.34
N ALA A 288 -4.19 -11.36 -8.67
CA ALA A 288 -3.38 -10.46 -9.49
C ALA A 288 -3.64 -8.99 -9.14
N MET A 289 -4.90 -8.59 -9.04
CA MET A 289 -5.29 -7.23 -8.66
C MET A 289 -4.88 -6.85 -7.23
N THR A 290 -4.79 -7.81 -6.31
CA THR A 290 -4.18 -7.60 -4.97
C THR A 290 -2.69 -7.32 -5.09
N LEU A 291 -1.95 -8.17 -5.81
CA LEU A 291 -0.50 -8.05 -5.99
C LEU A 291 -0.09 -6.76 -6.72
N ARG A 292 -0.94 -6.22 -7.59
CA ARG A 292 -0.69 -4.98 -8.34
C ARG A 292 -0.98 -3.69 -7.55
N ASP A 293 -1.70 -3.78 -6.43
CA ASP A 293 -2.12 -2.63 -5.62
C ASP A 293 -1.59 -2.68 -4.17
N CYS A 294 -0.52 -3.43 -3.95
CA CYS A 294 0.22 -3.45 -2.69
C CYS A 294 1.13 -2.22 -2.55
N SER A 295 1.64 -2.02 -1.34
CA SER A 295 2.64 -1.03 -0.98
C SER A 295 3.92 -1.76 -0.54
N LEU A 296 5.09 -1.21 -0.85
CA LEU A 296 6.37 -1.69 -0.34
C LEU A 296 6.90 -0.67 0.67
N TYR A 297 7.10 -1.13 1.90
CA TYR A 297 7.72 -0.38 2.99
C TYR A 297 9.17 -0.78 3.10
N ILE A 298 10.08 0.19 3.05
CA ILE A 298 11.52 -0.02 3.17
C ILE A 298 12.02 0.81 4.35
N ARG A 299 12.64 0.17 5.32
CA ARG A 299 13.33 0.83 6.43
C ARG A 299 14.83 0.89 6.15
N MET A 300 15.39 2.08 6.28
CA MET A 300 16.80 2.36 6.06
C MET A 300 17.44 2.89 7.34
N ASP A 301 18.63 2.41 7.69
CA ASP A 301 19.37 2.88 8.86
C ASP A 301 19.97 4.29 8.64
N ARG A 302 20.68 4.79 9.64
CA ARG A 302 21.37 6.09 9.58
C ARG A 302 22.43 6.20 8.47
N ASN A 303 22.91 5.07 7.96
CA ASN A 303 23.89 4.97 6.88
C ASN A 303 23.22 4.66 5.53
N PHE A 304 21.89 4.78 5.47
CA PHE A 304 21.06 4.49 4.30
C PHE A 304 21.09 3.02 3.84
N GLN A 305 21.53 2.09 4.68
CA GLN A 305 21.42 0.67 4.36
C GLN A 305 20.00 0.19 4.60
N VAL A 306 19.46 -0.57 3.64
CA VAL A 306 18.15 -1.19 3.78
C VAL A 306 18.24 -2.31 4.81
N VAL A 307 17.56 -2.14 5.95
CA VAL A 307 17.55 -3.11 7.05
C VAL A 307 16.32 -4.00 7.04
N GLU A 308 15.22 -3.52 6.46
CA GLU A 308 13.97 -4.27 6.39
C GLU A 308 13.13 -3.79 5.20
N ALA A 309 12.49 -4.72 4.50
CA ALA A 309 11.60 -4.42 3.38
C ALA A 309 10.41 -5.38 3.36
N ARG A 310 9.19 -4.83 3.37
CA ARG A 310 7.95 -5.62 3.51
C ARG A 310 6.85 -5.11 2.60
N LEU A 311 6.14 -6.04 1.95
CA LEU A 311 4.92 -5.75 1.21
C LEU A 311 3.72 -5.65 2.17
N GLY A 312 2.97 -4.56 2.07
CA GLY A 312 1.70 -4.34 2.78
C GLY A 312 0.55 -4.00 1.82
N ASP A 313 -0.60 -3.62 2.37
CA ASP A 313 -1.84 -3.34 1.61
C ASP A 313 -2.31 -4.49 0.71
N LEU A 314 -2.07 -5.71 1.15
CA LEU A 314 -2.33 -6.96 0.42
C LEU A 314 -3.72 -7.55 0.69
N ASP A 315 -4.75 -6.71 0.88
CA ASP A 315 -6.12 -7.21 1.01
C ASP A 315 -6.58 -7.89 -0.29
N TYR A 316 -7.21 -9.06 -0.15
CA TYR A 316 -7.80 -9.75 -1.28
C TYR A 316 -8.84 -8.85 -1.96
N LYS A 317 -8.69 -8.61 -3.27
CA LYS A 317 -9.61 -7.73 -3.99
C LYS A 317 -10.92 -8.44 -4.30
N SER A 318 -12.04 -7.78 -4.01
CA SER A 318 -13.36 -8.30 -4.32
C SER A 318 -13.64 -8.33 -5.82
N ALA A 319 -14.20 -9.43 -6.31
CA ALA A 319 -14.74 -9.59 -7.66
C ALA A 319 -15.81 -8.53 -8.02
N ARG A 320 -16.44 -7.87 -7.03
CA ARG A 320 -17.39 -6.77 -7.27
C ARG A 320 -16.76 -5.57 -7.98
N LYS A 321 -15.42 -5.45 -7.94
CA LYS A 321 -14.68 -4.38 -8.64
C LYS A 321 -14.35 -4.72 -10.10
N TYR A 322 -14.71 -5.92 -10.55
CA TYR A 322 -14.41 -6.44 -11.89
C TYR A 322 -14.80 -5.47 -13.01
N SER A 323 -16.04 -4.97 -12.99
CA SER A 323 -16.53 -4.03 -14.02
C SER A 323 -15.70 -2.75 -14.10
N SER A 324 -15.24 -2.23 -12.95
CA SER A 324 -14.35 -1.08 -12.91
C SER A 324 -12.96 -1.39 -13.47
N TRP A 325 -12.42 -2.59 -13.23
CA TRP A 325 -11.13 -3.01 -13.78
C TRP A 325 -11.20 -3.17 -15.29
N ARG A 326 -12.22 -3.89 -15.78
CA ARG A 326 -12.47 -4.11 -17.20
C ARG A 326 -12.65 -2.80 -17.95
N LYS A 327 -13.54 -1.93 -17.45
CA LYS A 327 -13.78 -0.60 -18.05
C LYS A 327 -12.48 0.19 -18.16
N LYS A 328 -11.69 0.25 -17.09
CA LYS A 328 -10.44 1.01 -17.09
C LYS A 328 -9.43 0.44 -18.08
N GLU A 329 -9.35 -0.88 -18.22
CA GLU A 329 -8.47 -1.51 -19.21
C GLU A 329 -8.92 -1.24 -20.64
N GLN A 330 -10.22 -1.38 -20.92
CA GLN A 330 -10.81 -1.07 -22.23
C GLN A 330 -10.56 0.39 -22.62
N GLU A 331 -10.76 1.35 -21.71
CA GLU A 331 -10.43 2.76 -21.94
C GLU A 331 -8.96 2.94 -22.35
N LEU A 332 -8.01 2.25 -21.70
CA LEU A 332 -6.59 2.36 -22.04
C LEU A 332 -6.25 1.77 -23.42
N VAL A 333 -6.94 0.71 -23.83
CA VAL A 333 -6.75 0.04 -25.13
C VAL A 333 -7.43 0.81 -26.25
N GLU A 334 -8.72 1.09 -26.11
CA GLU A 334 -9.57 1.68 -27.16
C GLU A 334 -9.24 3.15 -27.42
N GLU A 335 -8.85 3.90 -26.38
CA GLU A 335 -8.45 5.31 -26.53
C GLU A 335 -6.97 5.46 -26.95
N GLY A 336 -6.25 4.37 -27.23
CA GLY A 336 -4.91 4.39 -27.82
C GLY A 336 -3.73 4.66 -26.87
N TRP A 337 -3.96 4.75 -25.56
CA TRP A 337 -2.96 5.17 -24.57
C TRP A 337 -1.72 4.26 -24.47
N TYR A 338 -1.89 2.96 -24.71
CA TYR A 338 -0.79 2.00 -24.74
C TYR A 338 0.19 2.24 -25.89
N CYS A 339 -0.33 2.60 -27.05
CA CYS A 339 0.41 2.69 -28.31
C CYS A 339 0.89 4.12 -28.61
N GLY A 340 0.50 5.09 -27.78
CA GLY A 340 0.69 6.49 -28.12
C GLY A 340 -0.27 6.95 -29.21
N ASP A 341 -1.37 6.23 -29.47
CA ASP A 341 -2.32 6.54 -30.53
C ASP A 341 -3.51 7.38 -30.01
N GLU A 342 -3.39 7.94 -28.80
CA GLU A 342 -4.38 8.88 -28.28
C GLU A 342 -4.60 10.07 -29.22
N LYS A 343 -5.78 10.70 -29.12
CA LYS A 343 -6.15 11.86 -29.95
C LYS A 343 -5.10 12.98 -29.85
N ARG A 344 -4.96 13.76 -30.93
CA ARG A 344 -3.92 14.80 -31.06
C ARG A 344 -3.99 15.82 -29.93
N GLU A 345 -5.19 16.24 -29.52
CA GLU A 345 -5.40 17.16 -28.40
C GLU A 345 -4.98 16.62 -27.04
N TRP A 346 -4.79 15.30 -26.91
CA TRP A 346 -4.48 14.60 -25.67
C TRP A 346 -3.08 13.98 -25.65
N LYS A 347 -2.31 14.15 -26.73
CA LYS A 347 -1.02 13.51 -26.94
C LYS A 347 -0.06 13.78 -25.76
N GLN A 348 0.49 12.71 -25.20
CA GLN A 348 1.48 12.81 -24.12
C GLN A 348 2.88 12.37 -24.58
N PRO A 349 3.95 12.83 -23.92
CA PRO A 349 5.30 12.29 -24.11
C PRO A 349 5.36 10.75 -23.94
N ILE A 350 6.38 10.13 -24.53
CA ILE A 350 6.53 8.66 -24.67
C ILE A 350 7.83 8.16 -24.01
N ASP A 351 8.73 9.06 -23.64
CA ASP A 351 10.16 8.83 -23.42
C ASP A 351 10.52 8.15 -22.09
N GLU A 352 9.59 8.03 -21.15
CA GLU A 352 9.94 7.50 -19.82
C GLU A 352 9.60 6.03 -19.59
N CYS A 353 8.81 5.40 -20.47
CA CYS A 353 8.43 4.00 -20.31
C CYS A 353 9.54 3.04 -20.77
N LEU A 354 9.70 1.92 -20.07
CA LEU A 354 10.65 0.88 -20.48
C LEU A 354 10.30 0.29 -21.86
N LEU A 355 9.01 0.20 -22.21
CA LEU A 355 8.55 -0.38 -23.48
C LEU A 355 8.80 0.52 -24.70
N SER A 356 9.06 1.82 -24.51
CA SER A 356 9.37 2.72 -25.62
C SER A 356 10.83 2.69 -26.05
N ARG A 357 11.67 1.88 -25.37
CA ARG A 357 13.02 1.58 -25.84
C ARG A 357 12.94 0.95 -27.22
N LYS A 358 13.48 1.66 -28.20
CA LYS A 358 13.87 1.03 -29.46
C LYS A 358 15.04 0.11 -29.11
N ILE A 359 14.81 -1.20 -29.20
CA ILE A 359 15.88 -2.20 -29.13
C ILE A 359 16.77 -2.02 -30.36
#